data_AF-A0A0W7WNB8-F1
#
_entry.id   AF-A0A0W7WNB8-F1
#
_cell.length_a   1.000
_cell.length_b   1.000
_cell.length_c   1.000
_cell.angle_alpha   90.00
_cell.angle_beta   90.00
_cell.angle_gamma   90.00
#
_symmetry.space_group_name_H-M   'P 1'
#
loop_
_entity.id
_entity.type
_entity.pdbx_description
1 polymer ?
#
loop_
_entity_poly.entity_id
_entity_poly.type
_entity_poly.pdbx_seq_one_letter_code
_entity_poly.pdbx_strand_id
1 'polypeptide(L)' 'MAYFDPSFISDRRTLRQRVARLFDTPFDRRYRRVARRVEELRAMSDAELARLGIAREDILLHVFSRKG' A
#
# COMPACT_ATOMS: atom_id res chain seq x y z
N MET A 1 -36.48 -16.82 -33.62
CA MET A 1 -35.50 -17.44 -32.68
C MET A 1 -34.35 -16.47 -32.51
N ALA A 2 -34.13 -15.96 -31.29
CA ALA A 2 -32.98 -15.10 -31.01
C ALA A 2 -31.73 -15.98 -30.82
N TYR A 3 -30.72 -15.78 -31.64
CA TYR A 3 -29.43 -16.47 -31.53
C TYR A 3 -28.66 -15.84 -30.36
N PHE A 4 -28.54 -16.60 -29.26
CA PHE A 4 -27.80 -16.17 -28.08
C PHE A 4 -26.33 -16.59 -28.23
N ASP A 5 -25.43 -15.63 -28.39
CA ASP A 5 -24.00 -15.87 -28.53
C ASP A 5 -23.31 -15.91 -27.13
N PRO A 6 -22.79 -17.07 -26.69
CA PRO A 6 -22.15 -17.23 -25.39
C PRO A 6 -20.71 -16.68 -25.33
N SER A 7 -20.12 -16.22 -26.43
CA SER A 7 -18.73 -15.72 -26.48
C SER A 7 -18.49 -14.52 -25.56
N PHE A 8 -19.51 -13.70 -25.29
CA PHE A 8 -19.44 -12.54 -24.40
C PHE A 8 -19.27 -12.87 -22.91
N ILE A 9 -19.58 -14.10 -22.48
CA ILE A 9 -19.53 -14.48 -21.06
C ILE A 9 -18.09 -14.83 -20.63
N SER A 10 -17.26 -15.29 -21.56
CA SER A 10 -15.88 -15.74 -21.28
C SER A 10 -14.90 -14.58 -21.06
N ASP A 11 -15.05 -13.46 -21.79
CA ASP A 11 -14.09 -12.35 -21.75
C ASP A 11 -14.27 -11.43 -20.51
N ARG A 12 -15.50 -11.29 -20.01
CA ARG A 12 -15.77 -10.44 -18.84
C ARG A 12 -15.21 -11.02 -17.53
N ARG A 13 -15.08 -12.35 -17.43
CA ARG A 13 -14.51 -13.01 -16.23
C ARG A 13 -13.00 -12.77 -16.11
N THR A 14 -12.26 -12.84 -17.22
CA THR A 14 -10.80 -12.61 -17.26
C THR A 14 -10.44 -11.15 -17.05
N LEU A 15 -11.21 -10.21 -17.60
CA LEU A 15 -11.02 -8.77 -17.34
C LEU A 15 -11.28 -8.43 -15.87
N ARG A 16 -12.39 -8.87 -15.27
CA ARG A 16 -12.65 -8.65 -13.83
C ARG A 16 -11.59 -9.28 -12.92
N GLN A 17 -11.07 -10.47 -13.25
CA GLN A 17 -10.00 -11.10 -12.48
C GLN A 17 -8.65 -10.37 -12.62
N ARG A 18 -8.30 -9.86 -13.80
CA ARG A 18 -7.09 -9.03 -13.99
C ARG A 18 -7.19 -7.70 -13.25
N VAL A 19 -8.37 -7.09 -13.30
CA VAL A 19 -8.69 -5.87 -12.56
C VAL A 19 -8.61 -6.13 -11.05
N ALA A 20 -9.20 -7.20 -10.52
CA ALA A 20 -9.08 -7.55 -9.10
C ALA A 20 -7.63 -7.74 -8.64
N ARG A 21 -6.75 -8.32 -9.48
CA ARG A 21 -5.30 -8.41 -9.16
C ARG A 21 -4.57 -7.07 -9.24
N LEU A 22 -5.07 -6.11 -10.02
CA LEU A 22 -4.52 -4.75 -10.10
C LEU A 22 -5.05 -3.83 -9.00
N PHE A 23 -6.26 -4.11 -8.51
CA PHE A 23 -6.94 -3.44 -7.40
C PHE A 23 -6.58 -4.02 -6.04
N ASP A 24 -5.71 -5.03 -5.98
CA ASP A 24 -4.81 -5.25 -4.84
C ASP A 24 -3.83 -4.06 -4.81
N THR A 25 -4.36 -2.94 -4.34
CA THR A 25 -3.98 -1.61 -4.84
C THR A 25 -2.49 -1.32 -4.67
N PRO A 26 -1.84 -0.63 -5.63
CA PRO A 26 -0.47 -0.13 -5.44
C PRO A 26 -0.36 0.80 -4.21
N PHE A 27 -1.48 1.41 -3.78
CA PHE A 27 -1.62 2.13 -2.52
C PHE A 27 -1.35 1.25 -1.32
N ASP A 28 -1.86 0.01 -1.31
CA ASP A 28 -1.65 -0.92 -0.21
C ASP A 28 -0.17 -1.26 -0.04
N ARG A 29 0.57 -1.44 -1.15
CA ARG A 29 2.04 -1.64 -1.08
C ARG A 29 2.78 -0.41 -0.54
N ARG A 30 2.39 0.79 -0.97
CA ARG A 30 2.98 2.06 -0.48
C ARG A 30 2.64 2.30 0.98
N TYR A 31 1.42 1.96 1.39
CA TYR A 31 0.91 2.09 2.74
C TYR A 31 1.63 1.12 3.68
N ARG A 32 1.70 -0.17 3.32
CA ARG A 32 2.45 -1.19 4.07
C ARG A 32 3.91 -0.81 4.26
N ARG A 33 4.55 -0.19 3.26
CA ARG A 33 5.94 0.28 3.38
C ARG A 33 6.09 1.40 4.41
N VAL A 34 5.18 2.36 4.40
CA VAL A 34 5.16 3.46 5.39
C VAL A 34 4.87 2.94 6.78
N ALA A 35 3.83 2.10 6.91
CA ALA A 35 3.45 1.49 8.17
C ALA A 35 4.62 0.69 8.78
N ARG A 36 5.30 -0.15 7.98
CA ARG A 36 6.49 -0.87 8.45
C ARG A 36 7.58 0.07 8.93
N ARG A 37 7.82 1.17 8.22
CA ARG A 37 8.85 2.15 8.63
C ARG A 37 8.48 2.86 9.93
N VAL A 38 7.21 3.17 10.14
CA VAL A 38 6.72 3.75 11.40
C VAL A 38 6.91 2.75 12.54
N GLU A 39 6.55 1.49 12.34
CA GLU A 39 6.75 0.43 13.34
C GLU A 39 8.23 0.21 13.67
N GLU A 40 9.10 0.17 12.67
CA GLU A 40 10.56 0.10 12.85
C GLU A 40 11.08 1.24 13.75
N LEU A 41 10.62 2.48 13.53
CA LEU A 41 11.01 3.64 14.35
C LEU A 41 10.38 3.60 15.75
N ARG A 42 9.13 3.14 15.88
CA ARG A 42 8.46 2.99 17.18
C ARG A 42 9.10 1.90 18.04
N ALA A 43 9.67 0.87 17.42
CA ALA A 43 10.41 -0.17 18.13
C ALA A 43 11.77 0.29 18.67
N MET A 44 12.34 1.39 18.13
CA MET A 44 13.57 1.97 18.64
C MET A 44 13.37 2.64 20.00
N SER A 45 14.43 2.69 20.79
CA SER A 45 14.50 3.48 22.03
C SER A 45 14.64 4.98 21.72
N ASP A 46 14.32 5.83 22.70
CA ASP A 46 14.44 7.28 22.53
C ASP A 46 15.88 7.74 22.28
N ALA A 47 16.87 7.03 22.84
CA ALA A 47 18.28 7.29 22.58
C ALA A 47 18.66 6.98 21.12
N GLU A 48 18.10 5.92 20.53
CA GLU A 48 18.33 5.57 19.13
C GLU A 48 17.63 6.55 18.18
N LEU A 49 16.41 6.96 18.52
CA LEU A 49 15.68 8.00 17.79
C LEU A 49 16.43 9.34 17.83
N ALA A 50 16.95 9.73 19.00
CA ALA A 50 17.74 10.96 19.16
C ALA A 50 19.02 10.94 18.32
N ARG A 51 19.69 9.78 18.17
CA ARG A 51 20.85 9.64 17.26
C ARG A 51 20.49 9.87 15.80
N LEU A 52 19.24 9.60 15.43
CA LEU A 52 18.70 9.89 14.09
C LEU A 52 18.18 11.33 13.97
N GLY A 53 18.20 12.12 15.04
CA GLY A 53 17.63 13.47 15.09
C GLY A 53 16.10 13.47 15.03
N ILE A 54 15.46 12.40 15.50
CA ILE A 54 14.00 12.23 15.47
C ILE A 54 13.49 12.18 16.91
N ALA A 55 12.50 13.00 17.24
CA ALA A 55 11.74 12.85 18.49
C ALA A 55 10.62 11.81 18.32
N ARG A 56 10.16 11.19 19.41
CA ARG A 56 9.14 10.12 19.38
C ARG A 56 7.83 10.61 18.75
N GLU A 57 7.44 11.82 19.09
CA GLU A 57 6.27 12.54 18.58
C GLU A 57 6.39 12.89 17.09
N ASP A 58 7.62 13.08 16.60
CA ASP A 58 7.89 13.51 15.22
C ASP A 58 8.03 12.35 14.25
N ILE A 59 7.96 11.09 14.71
CA ILE A 59 8.12 9.90 13.86
C ILE A 59 7.19 9.98 12.64
N LEU A 60 5.93 10.34 12.82
CA LEU A 60 4.98 10.43 11.70
C LEU A 60 5.38 11.53 10.73
N LEU A 61 5.67 12.73 11.24
CA LEU A 61 6.10 13.86 10.42
C LEU A 61 7.37 13.50 9.63
N HIS A 62 8.37 12.92 10.27
CA HIS A 62 9.61 12.46 9.62
C HIS A 62 9.33 11.49 8.46
N VAL A 63 8.49 10.48 8.68
CA VAL A 63 8.19 9.45 7.68
C VAL A 63 7.42 10.02 6.48
N PHE A 64 6.49 10.95 6.71
CA PHE A 64 5.70 11.54 5.63
C PHE A 64 6.40 12.70 4.91
N SER A 65 7.23 13.50 5.60
CA SER A 65 7.98 14.64 5.01
C SER A 65 9.08 14.21 4.05
N ARG A 66 9.64 13.00 4.19
CA ARG A 66 10.67 12.45 3.27
C ARG A 66 10.10 11.97 1.93
N LYS A 67 8.78 12.07 1.72
CA LYS A 67 8.08 11.52 0.53
C LYS A 67 7.69 12.57 -0.51
N GLY A 68 8.17 13.81 -0.36
CA GLY A 68 8.07 14.89 -1.36
C GLY A 68 9.13 14.79 -2.44
#